data_AF-A0A1S6HEM9-F1
#
_entry.id   AF-A0A1S6HEM9-F1
#
_cell.length_a   1.000
_cell.length_b   1.000
_cell.length_c   1.000
_cell.angle_alpha   90.00
_cell.angle_beta   90.00
_cell.angle_gamma   90.00
#
_symmetry.space_group_name_H-M   'P 1'
#
loop_
_entity.id
_entity.type
_entity.pdbx_description
1 polymer ?
#
loop_
_entity_poly.entity_id
_entity_poly.type
_entity_poly.pdbx_seq_one_letter_code
_entity_poly.pdbx_strand_id
1 'polypeptide(L)'
;MGKISPVSAKYTIHTLISIEGIVDKPDVIGAIFGQTEGLLGSELELRELQRSGRIGRIEVNLNTKSGKTTGEIILPSSLDKAETAVIGAAMETIERIGPCDSKVVVDSIEDVRISKRLQIIDRAKSLLSDLKSKVLPDSQDITDQVAQSVRMMEVIEYGKERLAAGPNIDDSEEIIVVEGRADVLNLLKHGIKNVIALNGTSIPETIKYLGTKKVLTLFVDGDRGGDLIIRGLLDAGVEIDYVIKAPDGKEVEEITKKEIHKALRSKVAVEQIKMEVARLTQDPRRNFAKKPQIIQQRPRYINNKPSGFSTRVNPEVMVNPEESKKFKELLDDLVGTRAAYLLDTSLSILGKIPISEIFNSISNIKETYAIIFDGVIDKNFVSNLEKSDIKYLVGMDSRINPRETRITVLSQKDLR
;
A
#
# COMPACT_ATOMS: atom_id res chain seq x y z
N MET A 1 28.99 50.99 -12.61
CA MET A 1 28.85 49.69 -13.33
C MET A 1 28.38 48.65 -12.33
N GLY A 2 27.07 48.41 -12.24
CA GLY A 2 26.49 47.48 -11.28
C GLY A 2 26.85 46.04 -11.64
N LYS A 3 27.49 45.33 -10.71
CA LYS A 3 27.63 43.87 -10.78
C LYS A 3 26.22 43.29 -10.62
N ILE A 4 25.57 42.94 -11.73
CA ILE A 4 24.32 42.18 -11.73
C ILE A 4 24.63 40.87 -11.00
N SER A 5 24.00 40.67 -9.84
CA SER A 5 24.13 39.44 -9.06
C SER A 5 23.89 38.25 -9.99
N PRO A 6 24.68 37.16 -9.91
CA PRO A 6 24.39 35.98 -10.68
C PRO A 6 22.98 35.51 -10.30
N VAL A 7 22.07 35.61 -11.27
CA VAL A 7 20.74 35.05 -11.16
C VAL A 7 20.93 33.59 -10.83
N SER A 8 20.35 33.12 -9.71
CA SER A 8 20.36 31.69 -9.40
C SER A 8 19.50 30.98 -10.43
N ALA A 9 20.12 30.58 -11.55
CA ALA A 9 19.47 29.81 -12.59
C ALA A 9 18.79 28.59 -11.95
N LYS A 10 17.53 28.39 -12.31
CA LYS A 10 16.75 27.20 -11.98
C LYS A 10 16.85 26.18 -13.11
N TYR A 11 16.93 26.67 -14.34
CA TYR A 11 17.03 25.88 -15.55
C TYR A 11 18.11 26.44 -16.47
N THR A 12 18.68 25.61 -17.33
CA THR A 12 19.57 26.02 -18.41
C THR A 12 19.04 25.43 -19.71
N ILE A 13 18.79 26.26 -20.72
CA ILE A 13 18.40 25.83 -22.06
C ILE A 13 19.67 25.68 -22.89
N HIS A 14 19.88 24.50 -23.44
CA HIS A 14 20.94 24.19 -24.40
C HIS A 14 20.36 24.14 -25.80
N THR A 15 20.91 24.93 -26.70
CA THR A 15 20.40 25.05 -28.07
C THR A 15 21.56 24.93 -29.05
N LEU A 16 21.42 24.04 -30.02
CA LEU A 16 22.38 23.85 -31.09
C LEU A 16 22.00 24.70 -32.29
N ILE A 17 23.01 25.33 -32.89
CA ILE A 17 22.84 26.17 -34.08
C ILE A 17 23.73 25.69 -35.21
N SER A 18 23.16 25.66 -36.42
CA SER A 18 23.85 25.34 -37.67
C SER A 18 23.52 26.39 -38.71
N ILE A 19 24.53 27.07 -39.23
CA ILE A 19 24.39 28.25 -40.08
C ILE A 19 25.16 28.03 -41.37
N GLU A 20 24.51 28.30 -42.50
CA GLU A 20 25.11 28.16 -43.84
C GLU A 20 25.86 29.44 -44.23
N GLY A 21 26.89 29.76 -43.45
CA GLY A 21 27.75 30.90 -43.70
C GLY A 21 28.66 31.23 -42.52
N ILE A 22 29.33 32.36 -42.63
CA ILE A 22 30.22 32.91 -41.60
C ILE A 22 29.45 34.01 -40.89
N VAL A 23 29.29 33.88 -39.58
CA VAL A 23 28.62 34.86 -38.72
C VAL A 23 29.39 35.03 -37.43
N ASP A 24 29.26 36.20 -36.81
CA ASP A 24 29.89 36.49 -35.53
C ASP A 24 28.90 36.37 -34.38
N LYS A 25 29.43 36.31 -33.16
CA LYS A 25 28.63 36.28 -31.93
C LYS A 25 27.57 37.40 -31.83
N PRO A 26 27.83 38.66 -32.21
CA PRO A 26 26.81 39.72 -32.21
C PRO A 26 25.63 39.44 -33.13
N ASP A 27 25.84 38.78 -34.27
CA ASP A 27 24.77 38.46 -35.22
C ASP A 27 23.79 37.45 -34.61
N VAL A 28 24.31 36.44 -33.91
CA VAL A 28 23.51 35.43 -33.20
C VAL A 28 22.69 36.09 -32.09
N ILE A 29 23.31 36.94 -31.28
CA ILE A 29 22.61 37.67 -30.21
C ILE A 29 21.53 38.59 -30.80
N GLY A 30 21.85 39.28 -31.91
CA GLY A 30 20.91 40.14 -32.63
C GLY A 30 19.71 39.36 -33.16
N ALA A 31 19.93 38.17 -33.72
CA ALA A 31 18.87 37.30 -34.20
C ALA A 31 17.99 36.78 -33.06
N ILE A 32 18.60 36.36 -31.94
CA ILE A 32 17.86 35.90 -30.76
C ILE A 32 16.91 36.99 -30.27
N PHE A 33 17.38 38.20 -30.01
CA PHE A 33 16.49 39.26 -29.55
C PHE A 33 15.52 39.72 -30.65
N GLY A 34 15.98 39.86 -31.89
CA GLY A 34 15.15 40.41 -32.97
C GLY A 34 13.99 39.51 -33.40
N GLN A 35 14.22 38.19 -33.50
CA GLN A 35 13.19 37.26 -34.00
C GLN A 35 12.32 36.66 -32.89
N THR A 36 12.77 36.67 -31.64
CA THR A 36 11.94 36.19 -30.51
C THR A 36 11.11 37.30 -29.86
N GLU A 37 11.44 38.58 -30.07
CA GLU A 37 10.64 39.72 -29.60
C GLU A 37 9.27 39.77 -30.30
N GLY A 38 8.22 40.18 -29.57
CA GLY A 38 6.86 40.33 -30.10
C GLY A 38 6.04 39.04 -30.26
N LEU A 39 6.63 37.85 -30.10
CA LEU A 39 5.93 36.57 -30.23
C LEU A 39 5.21 36.11 -28.94
N LEU A 40 5.76 36.45 -27.78
CA LEU A 40 5.38 35.82 -26.49
C LEU A 40 4.69 36.78 -25.51
N GLY A 41 4.39 38.02 -25.93
CA GLY A 41 3.88 39.08 -25.05
C GLY A 41 4.98 39.69 -24.17
N SER A 42 4.73 40.90 -23.67
CA SER A 42 5.74 41.76 -23.02
C SER A 42 6.40 41.17 -21.76
N GLU A 43 5.74 40.23 -21.09
CA GLU A 43 6.27 39.60 -19.87
C GLU A 43 7.29 38.47 -20.14
N LEU A 44 7.27 37.91 -21.35
CA LEU A 44 8.13 36.80 -21.77
C LEU A 44 9.17 37.22 -22.82
N GLU A 45 9.35 38.51 -23.06
CA GLU A 45 10.37 39.02 -23.96
C GLU A 45 11.77 38.86 -23.35
N LEU A 46 12.70 38.27 -24.12
CA LEU A 46 14.07 37.98 -23.65
C LEU A 46 14.81 39.23 -23.14
N ARG A 47 14.57 40.39 -23.74
CA ARG A 47 15.20 41.66 -23.32
C ARG A 47 14.72 42.11 -21.95
N GLU A 48 13.41 42.08 -21.71
CA GLU A 48 12.83 42.43 -20.41
C GLU A 48 13.14 41.38 -19.34
N LEU A 49 13.15 40.11 -19.71
CA LEU A 49 13.55 39.01 -18.84
C LEU A 49 15.03 39.10 -18.43
N GLN A 50 15.92 39.52 -19.33
CA GLN A 50 17.33 39.75 -19.00
C GLN A 50 17.51 41.00 -18.13
N ARG A 51 16.78 42.09 -18.41
CA ARG A 51 16.82 43.34 -17.61
C ARG A 51 16.29 43.13 -16.19
N SER A 52 15.23 42.34 -16.03
CA SER A 52 14.66 41.96 -14.73
C SER A 52 15.48 40.89 -13.99
N GLY A 53 16.48 40.30 -14.64
CA GLY A 53 17.30 39.23 -14.06
C GLY A 53 16.55 37.91 -13.94
N ARG A 54 15.46 37.70 -14.68
CA ARG A 54 14.79 36.39 -14.78
C ARG A 54 15.54 35.45 -15.73
N ILE A 55 16.17 36.01 -16.77
CA ILE A 55 17.07 35.32 -17.70
C ILE A 55 18.51 35.80 -17.47
N GLY A 56 19.46 34.86 -17.59
CA GLY A 56 20.88 35.11 -17.43
C GLY A 56 21.54 35.75 -18.66
N ARG A 57 22.88 35.72 -18.69
CA ARG A 57 23.63 36.10 -19.89
C ARG A 57 23.51 34.99 -20.92
N ILE A 58 23.27 35.38 -22.16
CA ILE A 58 23.25 34.46 -23.29
C ILE A 58 24.70 34.15 -23.64
N GLU A 59 25.09 32.89 -23.44
CA GLU A 59 26.40 32.40 -23.85
C GLU A 59 26.28 31.78 -25.23
N VAL A 60 27.19 32.16 -26.12
CA VAL A 60 27.20 31.69 -27.50
C VAL A 60 28.61 31.27 -27.82
N ASN A 61 28.75 30.00 -28.18
CA ASN A 61 29.99 29.36 -28.58
C ASN A 61 29.90 28.99 -30.04
N LEU A 62 30.72 29.59 -30.89
CA LEU A 62 30.71 29.38 -32.34
C LEU A 62 31.99 28.68 -32.80
N ASN A 63 31.85 27.83 -33.80
CA ASN A 63 32.94 27.17 -34.50
C ASN A 63 32.66 27.20 -36.01
N THR A 64 33.53 27.88 -36.74
CA THR A 64 33.41 28.01 -38.20
C THR A 64 34.39 27.07 -38.88
N LYS A 65 33.88 26.17 -39.72
CA LYS A 65 34.69 25.26 -40.55
C LYS A 65 34.12 25.21 -41.96
N SER A 66 34.99 25.33 -42.96
CA SER A 66 34.63 25.19 -44.38
C SER A 66 33.45 26.05 -44.83
N GLY A 67 33.36 27.28 -44.33
CA GLY A 67 32.28 28.22 -44.68
C GLY A 67 30.92 27.94 -44.03
N LYS A 68 30.82 26.93 -43.14
CA LYS A 68 29.65 26.71 -42.28
C LYS A 68 30.01 27.02 -40.83
N THR A 69 29.07 27.60 -40.10
CA THR A 69 29.24 27.90 -38.68
C THR A 69 28.30 27.02 -37.87
N THR A 70 28.85 26.24 -36.95
CA THR A 70 28.07 25.52 -35.95
C THR A 70 28.32 26.12 -34.58
N GLY A 71 27.38 25.97 -33.67
CA GLY A 71 27.54 26.52 -32.34
C GLY A 71 26.53 26.00 -31.34
N GLU A 72 26.72 26.45 -30.12
CA GLU A 72 25.83 26.20 -29.00
C GLU A 72 25.47 27.54 -28.35
N ILE A 73 24.18 27.70 -28.05
CA ILE A 73 23.65 28.77 -27.22
C ILE A 73 23.25 28.16 -25.89
N ILE A 74 23.75 28.76 -24.81
CA ILE A 74 23.44 28.38 -23.44
C ILE A 74 22.70 29.55 -22.80
N LEU A 75 21.45 29.30 -22.38
CA LEU A 75 20.58 30.31 -21.79
C LEU A 75 20.16 29.91 -20.37
N PRO A 76 20.77 30.51 -19.34
CA PRO A 76 20.34 30.30 -17.96
C PRO A 76 19.00 31.01 -17.69
N SER A 77 18.07 30.32 -17.04
CA SER A 77 16.72 30.80 -16.72
C SER A 77 16.38 30.58 -15.25
N SER A 78 15.78 31.57 -14.61
CA SER A 78 15.17 31.46 -13.27
C SER A 78 13.63 31.41 -13.32
N LEU A 79 13.07 31.32 -14.52
CA LEU A 79 11.64 31.19 -14.79
C LEU A 79 11.10 29.84 -14.29
N ASP A 80 9.78 29.66 -14.38
CA ASP A 80 9.18 28.35 -14.16
C ASP A 80 9.45 27.39 -15.36
N LYS A 81 9.04 26.14 -15.20
CA LYS A 81 9.28 25.09 -16.21
C LYS A 81 8.53 25.38 -17.52
N ALA A 82 7.32 25.92 -17.45
CA ALA A 82 6.49 26.16 -18.61
C ALA A 82 6.99 27.38 -19.39
N GLU A 83 7.22 28.49 -18.70
CA GLU A 83 7.83 29.71 -19.24
C GLU A 83 9.19 29.41 -19.88
N THR A 84 10.06 28.63 -19.19
CA THR A 84 11.37 28.25 -19.75
C THR A 84 11.23 27.42 -21.03
N ALA A 85 10.26 26.50 -21.09
CA ALA A 85 10.01 25.71 -22.29
C ALA A 85 9.49 26.57 -23.45
N VAL A 86 8.63 27.55 -23.16
CA VAL A 86 8.13 28.52 -24.16
C VAL A 86 9.27 29.35 -24.72
N ILE A 87 10.20 29.82 -23.87
CA ILE A 87 11.40 30.52 -24.34
C ILE A 87 12.27 29.63 -25.24
N GLY A 88 12.49 28.37 -24.85
CA GLY A 88 13.22 27.41 -25.69
C GLY A 88 12.55 27.22 -27.05
N ALA A 89 11.22 27.02 -27.08
CA ALA A 89 10.47 26.90 -28.32
C ALA A 89 10.56 28.15 -29.19
N ALA A 90 10.55 29.36 -28.60
CA ALA A 90 10.77 30.59 -29.35
C ALA A 90 12.17 30.68 -29.94
N MET A 91 13.21 30.17 -29.26
CA MET A 91 14.55 30.11 -29.84
C MET A 91 14.62 29.20 -31.08
N GLU A 92 13.84 28.12 -31.15
CA GLU A 92 13.77 27.26 -32.33
C GLU A 92 13.14 27.95 -33.55
N THR A 93 12.38 29.04 -33.36
CA THR A 93 11.77 29.79 -34.47
C THR A 93 12.77 30.67 -35.23
N ILE A 94 14.02 30.76 -34.77
CA ILE A 94 15.05 31.56 -35.43
C ILE A 94 15.48 30.86 -36.72
N GLU A 95 15.06 31.40 -37.86
CA GLU A 95 15.35 30.85 -39.19
C GLU A 95 16.57 31.50 -39.84
N ARG A 96 16.98 32.68 -39.36
CA ARG A 96 18.02 33.47 -40.02
C ARG A 96 18.94 34.17 -39.03
N ILE A 97 20.25 34.12 -39.25
CA ILE A 97 21.25 34.79 -38.39
C ILE A 97 22.14 35.65 -39.29
N GLY A 98 22.10 36.97 -39.06
CA GLY A 98 22.75 37.94 -39.94
C GLY A 98 22.22 37.81 -41.37
N PRO A 99 23.09 37.70 -42.39
CA PRO A 99 22.68 37.51 -43.77
C PRO A 99 22.36 36.04 -44.13
N CYS A 100 22.63 35.06 -43.25
CA CYS A 100 22.64 33.64 -43.57
C CYS A 100 21.45 32.87 -42.98
N ASP A 101 21.01 31.82 -43.67
CA ASP A 101 20.00 30.90 -43.16
C ASP A 101 20.59 30.02 -42.05
N SER A 102 19.76 29.74 -41.04
CA SER A 102 20.13 28.98 -39.86
C SER A 102 19.09 27.95 -39.47
N LYS A 103 19.56 26.84 -38.93
CA LYS A 103 18.73 25.85 -38.24
C LYS A 103 19.09 25.87 -36.76
N VAL A 104 18.11 26.17 -35.93
CA VAL A 104 18.21 26.23 -34.47
C VAL A 104 17.38 25.10 -33.88
N VAL A 105 17.96 24.31 -32.97
CA VAL A 105 17.28 23.18 -32.31
C VAL A 105 17.61 23.21 -30.83
N VAL A 106 16.61 23.16 -29.97
CA VAL A 106 16.81 23.00 -28.52
C VAL A 106 17.19 21.55 -28.26
N ASP A 107 18.40 21.34 -27.78
CA ASP A 107 18.91 20.03 -27.41
C ASP A 107 18.27 19.54 -26.11
N SER A 108 18.32 20.38 -25.07
CA SER A 108 17.83 20.01 -23.75
C SER A 108 17.56 21.22 -22.86
N ILE A 109 16.68 21.03 -21.87
CA ILE A 109 16.44 21.98 -20.78
C ILE A 109 16.79 21.28 -19.46
N GLU A 110 17.92 21.67 -18.86
CA GLU A 110 18.44 21.07 -17.64
C GLU A 110 17.93 21.80 -16.38
N ASP A 111 17.41 21.10 -15.37
CA ASP A 111 17.16 21.68 -14.04
C ASP A 111 18.44 21.60 -13.20
N VAL A 112 19.20 22.69 -13.14
CA VAL A 112 20.48 22.78 -12.43
C VAL A 112 20.36 22.57 -10.90
N ARG A 113 19.14 22.51 -10.36
CA ARG A 113 18.91 22.22 -8.93
C ARG A 113 18.89 20.72 -8.65
N ILE A 114 18.85 19.84 -9.66
CA ILE A 114 18.84 18.38 -9.46
C ILE A 114 20.06 17.96 -8.63
N SER A 115 21.26 18.39 -9.01
CA SER A 115 22.49 18.05 -8.27
C SER A 115 22.47 18.56 -6.84
N LYS A 116 21.96 19.78 -6.60
CA LYS A 116 21.80 20.33 -5.24
C LYS A 116 20.74 19.57 -4.43
N ARG A 117 19.63 19.17 -5.05
CA ARG A 117 18.60 18.34 -4.41
C ARG A 117 19.16 16.98 -4.01
N LEU A 118 19.96 16.34 -4.86
CA LEU A 118 20.66 15.09 -4.52
C LEU A 118 21.61 15.29 -3.34
N GLN A 119 22.41 16.36 -3.34
CA GLN A 119 23.26 16.72 -2.19
C GLN A 119 22.46 16.97 -0.91
N ILE A 120 21.30 17.64 -1.01
CA ILE A 120 20.40 17.86 0.14
C ILE A 120 19.84 16.52 0.64
N ILE A 121 19.43 15.62 -0.26
CA ILE A 121 18.94 14.29 0.09
C ILE A 121 20.02 13.48 0.81
N ASP A 122 21.23 13.43 0.27
CA ASP A 122 22.33 12.68 0.88
C ASP A 122 22.77 13.30 2.21
N ARG A 123 22.77 14.64 2.29
CA ARG A 123 23.01 15.33 3.56
C ARG A 123 21.91 15.05 4.57
N ALA A 124 20.64 15.02 4.16
CA ALA A 124 19.51 14.70 5.01
C ALA A 124 19.58 13.24 5.51
N LYS A 125 19.97 12.29 4.66
CA LYS A 125 20.23 10.89 5.07
C LYS A 125 21.35 10.82 6.10
N SER A 126 22.45 11.54 5.88
CA SER A 126 23.56 11.63 6.85
C SER A 126 23.10 12.24 8.18
N LEU A 127 22.38 13.36 8.15
CA LEU A 127 21.85 14.00 9.36
C LEU A 127 20.86 13.11 10.11
N LEU A 128 20.01 12.37 9.38
CA LEU A 128 19.09 11.41 9.98
C LEU A 128 19.83 10.23 10.62
N SER A 129 20.90 9.74 9.99
CA SER A 129 21.79 8.71 10.55
C SER A 129 22.50 9.22 11.81
N ASP A 130 22.98 10.47 11.78
CA ASP A 130 23.61 11.13 12.94
C ASP A 130 22.61 11.36 14.07
N LEU A 131 21.35 11.66 13.75
CA LEU A 131 20.30 11.85 14.76
C LEU A 131 19.84 10.51 15.35
N LYS A 132 19.73 9.45 14.53
CA LYS A 132 19.48 8.07 14.99
C LYS A 132 20.60 7.50 15.85
N SER A 133 21.83 7.97 15.69
CA SER A 133 22.97 7.55 16.52
C SER A 133 23.13 8.40 17.79
N LYS A 134 22.64 9.64 17.81
CA LYS A 134 22.70 10.55 18.98
C LYS A 134 21.47 10.48 19.89
N VAL A 135 20.29 10.23 19.33
CA VAL A 135 19.19 9.68 20.11
C VAL A 135 19.61 8.25 20.35
N LEU A 136 19.91 7.88 21.61
CA LEU A 136 19.97 6.46 21.96
C LEU A 136 18.67 5.87 21.40
N PRO A 137 18.76 5.01 20.38
CA PRO A 137 17.59 4.29 19.95
C PRO A 137 17.18 3.47 21.16
N ASP A 138 15.88 3.33 21.38
CA ASP A 138 15.44 2.16 22.13
C ASP A 138 16.16 0.97 21.49
N SER A 139 16.95 0.24 22.27
CA SER A 139 17.95 -0.72 21.77
C SER A 139 17.39 -1.75 20.77
N GLN A 140 16.06 -1.91 20.75
CA GLN A 140 15.29 -2.63 19.75
C GLN A 140 15.38 -2.06 18.32
N ASP A 141 15.20 -0.75 18.10
CA ASP A 141 14.97 -0.19 16.76
C ASP A 141 16.23 -0.16 15.87
N ILE A 142 17.42 0.09 16.46
CA ILE A 142 18.69 -0.03 15.72
C ILE A 142 19.00 -1.49 15.40
N THR A 143 18.76 -2.39 16.34
CA THR A 143 18.97 -3.83 16.12
C THR A 143 18.08 -4.31 14.98
N ASP A 144 16.83 -3.86 14.95
CA ASP A 144 15.85 -4.25 13.93
C ASP A 144 16.17 -3.67 12.54
N GLN A 145 16.59 -2.40 12.43
CA GLN A 145 16.94 -1.80 11.13
C GLN A 145 18.25 -2.34 10.54
N VAL A 146 19.26 -2.60 11.39
CA VAL A 146 20.52 -3.22 10.96
C VAL A 146 20.28 -4.68 10.58
N ALA A 147 19.50 -5.43 11.38
CA ALA A 147 19.11 -6.79 11.04
C ALA A 147 18.32 -6.83 9.71
N GLN A 148 17.43 -5.87 9.46
CA GLN A 148 16.67 -5.81 8.21
C GLN A 148 17.54 -5.51 6.99
N SER A 149 18.53 -4.61 7.13
CA SER A 149 19.46 -4.26 6.03
C SER A 149 20.39 -5.42 5.66
N VAL A 150 20.84 -6.21 6.64
CA VAL A 150 21.59 -7.46 6.40
C VAL A 150 20.69 -8.53 5.78
N ARG A 151 19.43 -8.66 6.22
CA ARG A 151 18.46 -9.65 5.68
C ARG A 151 18.04 -9.39 4.24
N MET A 152 18.01 -8.13 3.78
CA MET A 152 17.73 -7.83 2.36
C MET A 152 18.87 -8.25 1.42
N MET A 153 20.11 -8.38 1.92
CA MET A 153 21.23 -8.95 1.16
C MET A 153 21.19 -10.49 1.08
N GLU A 154 20.27 -11.15 1.79
CA GLU A 154 20.14 -12.61 1.81
C GLU A 154 19.29 -13.17 0.65
N VAL A 155 18.60 -12.33 -0.15
CA VAL A 155 17.81 -12.82 -1.29
C VAL A 155 18.75 -13.34 -2.38
N ILE A 156 18.60 -14.60 -2.73
CA ILE A 156 19.31 -15.28 -3.82
C ILE A 156 18.37 -15.60 -4.99
N GLU A 157 18.94 -15.93 -6.13
CA GLU A 157 18.22 -16.52 -7.26
C GLU A 157 18.42 -18.04 -7.26
N TYR A 158 17.33 -18.81 -7.34
CA TYR A 158 17.35 -20.26 -7.23
C TYR A 158 16.78 -20.96 -8.49
N GLY A 159 17.42 -22.06 -8.90
CA GLY A 159 16.98 -22.88 -10.02
C GLY A 159 17.25 -22.29 -11.40
N LYS A 160 16.83 -23.02 -12.44
CA LYS A 160 17.02 -22.59 -13.85
C LYS A 160 16.20 -21.34 -14.19
N GLU A 161 15.10 -21.16 -13.47
CA GLU A 161 14.13 -20.08 -13.65
C GLU A 161 14.46 -18.83 -12.84
N ARG A 162 15.58 -18.84 -12.10
CA ARG A 162 16.07 -17.71 -11.28
C ARG A 162 15.00 -17.17 -10.34
N LEU A 163 14.37 -18.07 -9.60
CA LEU A 163 13.31 -17.75 -8.65
C LEU A 163 13.90 -16.98 -7.47
N ALA A 164 13.23 -15.92 -7.03
CA ALA A 164 13.64 -15.21 -5.82
C ALA A 164 13.49 -16.15 -4.63
N ALA A 165 14.56 -16.33 -3.85
CA ALA A 165 14.59 -17.29 -2.77
C ALA A 165 15.42 -16.78 -1.59
N GLY A 166 15.17 -17.36 -0.42
CA GLY A 166 16.02 -17.24 0.75
C GLY A 166 17.27 -18.13 0.64
N PRO A 167 18.30 -17.84 1.44
CA PRO A 167 19.61 -18.50 1.31
C PRO A 167 19.61 -19.96 1.77
N ASN A 168 18.60 -20.39 2.54
CA ASN A 168 18.57 -21.70 3.19
C ASN A 168 17.71 -22.74 2.45
N ILE A 169 17.39 -22.53 1.16
CA ILE A 169 16.56 -23.47 0.40
C ILE A 169 17.22 -24.85 0.28
N ASP A 170 18.53 -24.92 0.02
CA ASP A 170 19.23 -26.21 -0.13
C ASP A 170 19.36 -26.97 1.19
N ASP A 171 19.63 -26.27 2.28
CA ASP A 171 19.88 -26.88 3.60
C ASP A 171 18.60 -27.28 4.35
N SER A 172 17.44 -26.69 4.01
CA SER A 172 16.20 -26.91 4.77
C SER A 172 15.42 -28.12 4.27
N GLU A 173 14.94 -28.97 5.18
CA GLU A 173 14.10 -30.14 4.83
C GLU A 173 12.65 -29.74 4.47
N GLU A 174 12.18 -28.61 4.99
CA GLU A 174 10.90 -27.97 4.67
C GLU A 174 11.15 -26.65 3.95
N ILE A 175 10.34 -26.34 2.94
CA ILE A 175 10.39 -25.06 2.21
C ILE A 175 9.00 -24.42 2.15
N ILE A 176 9.00 -23.09 2.14
CA ILE A 176 7.78 -22.29 2.00
C ILE A 176 7.75 -21.69 0.60
N VAL A 177 6.68 -21.95 -0.14
CA VAL A 177 6.48 -21.42 -1.48
C VAL A 177 5.50 -20.24 -1.42
N VAL A 178 5.85 -19.12 -2.02
CA VAL A 178 5.03 -17.88 -2.07
C VAL A 178 4.84 -17.41 -3.51
N GLU A 179 3.91 -16.48 -3.73
CA GLU A 179 3.56 -16.02 -5.07
C GLU A 179 4.67 -15.16 -5.68
N GLY A 180 5.14 -14.17 -4.92
CA GLY A 180 5.99 -13.09 -5.40
C GLY A 180 7.27 -12.84 -4.61
N ARG A 181 8.12 -11.98 -5.19
CA ARG A 181 9.38 -11.53 -4.56
C ARG A 181 9.13 -10.69 -3.30
N ALA A 182 8.04 -9.93 -3.25
CA ALA A 182 7.72 -9.10 -2.08
C ALA A 182 7.42 -9.96 -0.86
N ASP A 183 6.72 -11.08 -1.05
CA ASP A 183 6.45 -12.09 -0.02
C ASP A 183 7.75 -12.70 0.53
N VAL A 184 8.67 -13.07 -0.37
CA VAL A 184 10.01 -13.57 -0.02
C VAL A 184 10.73 -12.57 0.89
N LEU A 185 10.73 -11.29 0.50
CA LEU A 185 11.35 -10.22 1.29
C LEU A 185 10.70 -10.06 2.66
N ASN A 186 9.37 -10.12 2.75
CA ASN A 186 8.67 -9.98 4.01
C ASN A 186 8.96 -11.16 4.96
N LEU A 187 8.96 -12.39 4.45
CA LEU A 187 9.27 -13.58 5.23
C LEU A 187 10.75 -13.59 5.70
N LEU A 188 11.69 -13.20 4.83
CA LEU A 188 13.10 -13.03 5.20
C LEU A 188 13.31 -11.95 6.26
N LYS A 189 12.63 -10.80 6.12
CA LYS A 189 12.61 -9.75 7.14
C LYS A 189 12.20 -10.30 8.50
N HIS A 190 11.27 -11.25 8.52
CA HIS A 190 10.80 -11.88 9.75
C HIS A 190 11.57 -13.13 10.20
N GLY A 191 12.67 -13.48 9.51
CA GLY A 191 13.64 -14.50 9.90
C GLY A 191 13.41 -15.88 9.27
N ILE A 192 12.52 -15.98 8.29
CA ILE A 192 12.21 -17.22 7.57
C ILE A 192 13.08 -17.27 6.32
N LYS A 193 14.08 -18.16 6.33
CA LYS A 193 15.14 -18.20 5.30
C LYS A 193 14.95 -19.27 4.23
N ASN A 194 13.98 -20.16 4.40
CA ASN A 194 13.65 -21.30 3.55
C ASN A 194 12.42 -21.00 2.66
N VAL A 195 12.38 -19.80 2.08
CA VAL A 195 11.24 -19.32 1.26
C VAL A 195 11.65 -19.20 -0.21
N ILE A 196 10.75 -19.54 -1.14
CA ILE A 196 10.97 -19.41 -2.60
C ILE A 196 9.70 -18.90 -3.31
N ALA A 197 9.86 -17.98 -4.26
CA ALA A 197 8.76 -17.42 -5.06
C ALA A 197 8.45 -18.25 -6.31
N LEU A 198 7.19 -18.22 -6.75
CA LEU A 198 6.71 -18.82 -8.00
C LEU A 198 7.00 -17.94 -9.24
N ASN A 199 7.19 -16.63 -9.07
CA ASN A 199 7.41 -15.66 -10.16
C ASN A 199 6.28 -15.66 -11.22
N GLY A 200 5.02 -15.66 -10.80
CA GLY A 200 3.85 -15.46 -11.67
C GLY A 200 3.02 -16.71 -11.96
N THR A 201 2.27 -16.70 -13.07
CA THR A 201 1.21 -17.68 -13.36
C THR A 201 1.68 -19.01 -13.92
N SER A 202 2.91 -19.09 -14.44
CA SER A 202 3.48 -20.35 -14.94
C SER A 202 4.20 -21.08 -13.82
N ILE A 203 3.79 -22.31 -13.55
CA ILE A 203 4.32 -23.11 -12.43
C ILE A 203 5.74 -23.59 -12.78
N PRO A 204 6.77 -23.16 -12.03
CA PRO A 204 8.16 -23.47 -12.36
C PRO A 204 8.49 -24.96 -12.20
N GLU A 205 9.29 -25.53 -13.11
CA GLU A 205 9.76 -26.93 -13.00
C GLU A 205 10.66 -27.12 -11.76
N THR A 206 11.35 -26.06 -11.35
CA THR A 206 12.16 -26.03 -10.12
C THR A 206 11.31 -26.37 -8.88
N ILE A 207 10.07 -25.88 -8.83
CA ILE A 207 9.17 -26.08 -7.67
C ILE A 207 8.61 -27.50 -7.67
N LYS A 208 8.26 -28.05 -8.83
CA LYS A 208 7.87 -29.46 -8.97
C LYS A 208 8.96 -30.39 -8.47
N TYR A 209 10.20 -30.13 -8.87
CA TYR A 209 11.36 -30.91 -8.42
C TYR A 209 11.55 -30.83 -6.89
N LEU A 210 11.44 -29.62 -6.32
CA LEU A 210 11.58 -29.43 -4.88
C LEU A 210 10.48 -30.15 -4.09
N GLY A 211 9.23 -30.16 -4.58
CA GLY A 211 8.12 -30.87 -3.93
C GLY A 211 8.35 -32.38 -3.76
N THR A 212 9.09 -33.01 -4.67
CA THR A 212 9.42 -34.45 -4.54
C THR A 212 10.55 -34.74 -3.53
N LYS A 213 11.29 -33.71 -3.11
CA LYS A 213 12.51 -33.85 -2.30
C LYS A 213 12.38 -33.31 -0.88
N LYS A 214 11.48 -32.36 -0.67
CA LYS A 214 11.36 -31.57 0.56
C LYS A 214 9.88 -31.41 0.90
N VAL A 215 9.59 -31.20 2.18
CA VAL A 215 8.23 -30.89 2.61
C VAL A 215 7.86 -29.50 2.10
N LEU A 216 6.79 -29.40 1.32
CA LEU A 216 6.40 -28.18 0.63
C LEU A 216 5.15 -27.58 1.27
N THR A 217 5.35 -26.39 1.85
CA THR A 217 4.27 -25.59 2.43
C THR A 217 3.99 -24.39 1.53
N LEU A 218 2.81 -24.33 0.93
CA LEU A 218 2.39 -23.20 0.11
C LEU A 218 1.78 -22.10 1.00
N PHE A 219 2.25 -20.87 0.87
CA PHE A 219 1.72 -19.71 1.58
C PHE A 219 1.21 -18.67 0.56
N VAL A 220 -0.11 -18.56 0.47
CA VAL A 220 -0.81 -17.67 -0.48
C VAL A 220 -1.54 -16.53 0.23
N ASP A 221 -1.94 -15.55 -0.56
CA ASP A 221 -2.76 -14.43 -0.13
C ASP A 221 -4.14 -14.87 0.37
N GLY A 222 -4.73 -14.04 1.25
CA GLY A 222 -6.02 -14.29 1.87
C GLY A 222 -7.22 -13.95 0.97
N ASP A 223 -7.06 -14.05 -0.34
CA ASP A 223 -8.00 -13.57 -1.34
C ASP A 223 -8.39 -14.66 -2.34
N ARG A 224 -9.16 -14.28 -3.39
CA ARG A 224 -9.57 -15.22 -4.43
C ARG A 224 -8.41 -15.59 -5.37
N GLY A 225 -7.39 -14.75 -5.50
CA GLY A 225 -6.17 -15.03 -6.27
C GLY A 225 -5.40 -16.20 -5.68
N GLY A 226 -5.17 -16.19 -4.36
CA GLY A 226 -4.49 -17.27 -3.65
C GLY A 226 -5.19 -18.63 -3.81
N ASP A 227 -6.53 -18.64 -3.81
CA ASP A 227 -7.32 -19.85 -4.09
C ASP A 227 -7.09 -20.44 -5.48
N LEU A 228 -6.92 -19.59 -6.49
CA LEU A 228 -6.64 -20.04 -7.86
C LEU A 228 -5.23 -20.62 -7.98
N ILE A 229 -4.27 -20.05 -7.26
CA ILE A 229 -2.88 -20.53 -7.25
C ILE A 229 -2.77 -21.89 -6.59
N ILE A 230 -3.45 -22.11 -5.46
CA ILE A 230 -3.55 -23.43 -4.83
C ILE A 230 -4.07 -24.46 -5.84
N ARG A 231 -5.18 -24.15 -6.53
CA ARG A 231 -5.77 -25.07 -7.53
C ARG A 231 -4.85 -25.32 -8.71
N GLY A 232 -4.24 -24.26 -9.26
CA GLY A 232 -3.31 -24.37 -10.38
C GLY A 232 -2.12 -25.28 -10.08
N LEU A 233 -1.53 -25.15 -8.88
CA LEU A 233 -0.42 -26.00 -8.46
C LEU A 233 -0.82 -27.47 -8.26
N LEU A 234 -2.01 -27.71 -7.70
CA LEU A 234 -2.55 -29.07 -7.56
C LEU A 234 -2.85 -29.71 -8.92
N ASP A 235 -3.45 -28.96 -9.85
CA ASP A 235 -3.78 -29.43 -11.21
C ASP A 235 -2.50 -29.70 -12.03
N ALA A 236 -1.43 -28.94 -11.79
CA ALA A 236 -0.12 -29.16 -12.41
C ALA A 236 0.67 -30.33 -11.80
N GLY A 237 0.12 -31.01 -10.79
CA GLY A 237 0.73 -32.18 -10.17
C GLY A 237 1.89 -31.86 -9.21
N VAL A 238 1.94 -30.66 -8.64
CA VAL A 238 2.93 -30.33 -7.60
C VAL A 238 2.55 -31.06 -6.32
N GLU A 239 3.52 -31.76 -5.72
CA GLU A 239 3.38 -32.36 -4.39
C GLU A 239 3.48 -31.25 -3.34
N ILE A 240 2.34 -30.91 -2.75
CA ILE A 240 2.21 -29.91 -1.69
C ILE A 240 1.70 -30.64 -0.44
N ASP A 241 2.38 -30.49 0.69
CA ASP A 241 2.01 -31.11 1.95
C ASP A 241 1.04 -30.23 2.74
N TYR A 242 1.35 -28.93 2.82
CA TYR A 242 0.59 -27.98 3.62
C TYR A 242 0.27 -26.71 2.85
N VAL A 243 -0.86 -26.08 3.21
CA VAL A 243 -1.25 -24.77 2.71
C VAL A 243 -1.52 -23.85 3.89
N ILE A 244 -1.06 -22.62 3.73
CA ILE A 244 -1.26 -21.50 4.64
C ILE A 244 -1.87 -20.38 3.83
N LYS A 245 -2.90 -19.76 4.39
CA LYS A 245 -3.50 -18.54 3.84
C LYS A 245 -3.20 -17.38 4.76
N ALA A 246 -2.88 -16.23 4.17
CA ALA A 246 -2.87 -14.98 4.89
C ALA A 246 -4.29 -14.67 5.43
N PRO A 247 -4.42 -13.81 6.45
CA PRO A 247 -5.73 -13.37 6.93
C PRO A 247 -6.58 -12.80 5.78
N ASP A 248 -7.90 -12.99 5.85
CA ASP A 248 -8.83 -12.59 4.78
C ASP A 248 -8.59 -11.14 4.32
N GLY A 249 -8.35 -10.97 3.01
CA GLY A 249 -8.11 -9.67 2.39
C GLY A 249 -6.75 -9.03 2.68
N LYS A 250 -5.78 -9.77 3.22
CA LYS A 250 -4.38 -9.33 3.33
C LYS A 250 -3.47 -10.13 2.39
N GLU A 251 -2.45 -9.45 1.91
CA GLU A 251 -1.36 -10.03 1.12
C GLU A 251 -0.21 -10.50 2.04
N VAL A 252 0.56 -11.49 1.60
CA VAL A 252 1.71 -12.02 2.34
C VAL A 252 2.81 -10.96 2.50
N GLU A 253 2.87 -9.94 1.64
CA GLU A 253 3.76 -8.80 1.81
C GLU A 253 3.39 -7.87 2.98
N GLU A 254 2.12 -7.85 3.41
CA GLU A 254 1.59 -6.92 4.42
C GLU A 254 1.47 -7.51 5.84
N ILE A 255 1.62 -8.83 5.98
CA ILE A 255 1.44 -9.51 7.27
C ILE A 255 2.61 -9.25 8.24
N THR A 256 2.26 -9.04 9.51
CA THR A 256 3.24 -8.82 10.59
C THR A 256 3.87 -10.11 11.09
N LYS A 257 5.01 -10.02 11.78
CA LYS A 257 5.67 -11.16 12.44
C LYS A 257 4.71 -12.04 13.26
N LYS A 258 3.79 -11.43 14.02
CA LYS A 258 2.84 -12.18 14.87
C LYS A 258 1.83 -12.96 14.03
N GLU A 259 1.37 -12.38 12.93
CA GLU A 259 0.44 -13.00 11.99
C GLU A 259 1.12 -14.14 11.22
N ILE A 260 2.36 -13.95 10.75
CA ILE A 260 3.15 -15.02 10.10
C ILE A 260 3.28 -16.23 11.02
N HIS A 261 3.71 -16.04 12.27
CA HIS A 261 3.85 -17.16 13.21
C HIS A 261 2.50 -17.81 13.55
N LYS A 262 1.40 -17.04 13.54
CA LYS A 262 0.05 -17.60 13.72
C LYS A 262 -0.34 -18.46 12.52
N ALA A 263 -0.11 -17.98 11.30
CA ALA A 263 -0.42 -18.65 10.05
C ALA A 263 0.38 -19.95 9.88
N LEU A 264 1.70 -19.93 10.18
CA LEU A 264 2.56 -21.11 10.19
C LEU A 264 2.10 -22.20 11.17
N ARG A 265 1.52 -21.80 12.32
CA ARG A 265 0.95 -22.76 13.28
C ARG A 265 -0.38 -23.35 12.85
N SER A 266 -1.12 -22.64 12.00
CA SER A 266 -2.43 -23.07 11.47
C SER A 266 -2.32 -23.70 10.08
N LYS A 267 -1.17 -24.31 9.75
CA LYS A 267 -0.99 -24.97 8.46
C LYS A 267 -1.99 -26.10 8.27
N VAL A 268 -2.66 -26.10 7.12
CA VAL A 268 -3.71 -27.07 6.77
C VAL A 268 -3.11 -28.10 5.82
N ALA A 269 -3.30 -29.39 6.11
CA ALA A 269 -2.85 -30.44 5.22
C ALA A 269 -3.63 -30.38 3.90
N VAL A 270 -2.94 -30.53 2.76
CA VAL A 270 -3.54 -30.39 1.43
C VAL A 270 -4.68 -31.38 1.20
N GLU A 271 -4.65 -32.55 1.81
CA GLU A 271 -5.72 -33.55 1.72
C GLU A 271 -7.05 -33.03 2.30
N GLN A 272 -6.99 -32.19 3.33
CA GLN A 272 -8.20 -31.56 3.90
C GLN A 272 -8.83 -30.58 2.91
N ILE A 273 -8.00 -29.83 2.18
CA ILE A 273 -8.45 -28.90 1.13
C ILE A 273 -9.02 -29.68 -0.07
N LYS A 274 -8.38 -30.77 -0.49
CA LYS A 274 -8.89 -31.65 -1.55
C LYS A 274 -10.29 -32.21 -1.21
N MET A 275 -10.53 -32.59 0.04
CA MET A 275 -11.84 -33.06 0.50
C MET A 275 -12.90 -31.95 0.52
N GLU A 276 -12.54 -30.72 0.88
CA GLU A 276 -13.46 -29.58 0.87
C GLU A 276 -13.82 -29.15 -0.56
N VAL A 277 -12.84 -29.13 -1.46
CA VAL A 277 -13.04 -28.87 -2.90
C VAL A 277 -13.86 -29.99 -3.56
N ALA A 278 -13.66 -31.26 -3.16
CA ALA A 278 -14.46 -32.39 -3.64
C ALA A 278 -15.93 -32.32 -3.16
N ARG A 279 -16.18 -31.84 -1.93
CA ARG A 279 -17.55 -31.63 -1.41
C ARG A 279 -18.29 -30.49 -2.11
N LEU A 280 -17.57 -29.47 -2.56
CA LEU A 280 -18.17 -28.34 -3.30
C LEU A 280 -18.42 -28.67 -4.78
N THR A 281 -17.73 -29.67 -5.33
CA THR A 281 -17.87 -30.12 -6.73
C THR A 281 -18.80 -31.32 -6.91
N GLN A 282 -19.07 -32.10 -5.85
CA GLN A 282 -20.14 -33.10 -5.81
C GLN A 282 -21.38 -32.56 -5.09
N ASP A 283 -22.25 -31.84 -5.82
CA ASP A 283 -23.69 -32.15 -5.97
C ASP A 283 -24.50 -30.91 -6.46
N PRO A 284 -24.83 -30.83 -7.76
CA PRO A 284 -25.89 -29.93 -8.23
C PRO A 284 -27.18 -30.65 -8.62
N ARG A 285 -27.39 -31.95 -8.34
CA ARG A 285 -28.54 -32.70 -8.86
C ARG A 285 -28.98 -33.87 -7.98
N ARG A 286 -29.74 -33.62 -6.91
CA ARG A 286 -30.84 -34.53 -6.55
C ARG A 286 -31.97 -33.89 -5.71
N ASN A 287 -33.05 -33.61 -6.43
CA ASN A 287 -34.46 -33.84 -6.09
C ASN A 287 -35.07 -33.16 -4.84
N PHE A 288 -35.78 -32.06 -5.12
CA PHE A 288 -37.12 -31.87 -4.59
C PHE A 288 -38.00 -33.09 -4.91
N ALA A 289 -38.48 -33.81 -3.89
CA ALA A 289 -39.89 -34.20 -3.71
C ALA A 289 -40.08 -35.36 -2.72
N LYS A 290 -41.09 -35.17 -1.84
CA LYS A 290 -41.88 -36.15 -1.04
C LYS A 290 -41.32 -36.65 0.31
N LYS A 291 -41.90 -36.10 1.39
CA LYS A 291 -42.26 -36.79 2.67
C LYS A 291 -43.37 -37.85 2.40
N PRO A 292 -43.73 -38.84 3.29
CA PRO A 292 -43.63 -38.84 4.77
C PRO A 292 -43.39 -40.20 5.54
N GLN A 293 -43.22 -40.11 6.88
CA GLN A 293 -43.65 -41.05 7.98
C GLN A 293 -42.97 -42.47 8.10
N ILE A 294 -42.72 -43.16 9.25
CA ILE A 294 -43.28 -43.22 10.62
C ILE A 294 -42.33 -44.06 11.56
N ILE A 295 -42.17 -43.63 12.83
CA ILE A 295 -42.14 -44.35 14.14
C ILE A 295 -41.38 -45.70 14.30
N GLN A 296 -40.47 -45.85 15.29
CA GLN A 296 -40.69 -46.62 16.56
C GLN A 296 -39.47 -46.74 17.53
N GLN A 297 -39.78 -46.48 18.80
CA GLN A 297 -39.17 -46.69 20.12
C GLN A 297 -37.92 -47.61 20.33
N ARG A 298 -36.89 -47.00 20.97
CA ARG A 298 -35.99 -47.40 22.11
C ARG A 298 -35.97 -48.87 22.64
N PRO A 299 -34.84 -49.41 23.20
CA PRO A 299 -34.16 -48.77 24.35
C PRO A 299 -32.63 -48.96 24.60
N ARG A 300 -32.11 -47.99 25.38
CA ARG A 300 -31.09 -48.01 26.46
C ARG A 300 -29.81 -48.84 26.34
N TYR A 301 -28.67 -48.15 26.47
CA TYR A 301 -27.76 -48.35 27.62
C TYR A 301 -27.27 -46.99 28.18
N ILE A 302 -27.13 -46.97 29.50
CA ILE A 302 -26.89 -45.85 30.42
C ILE A 302 -25.41 -45.92 30.86
N ASN A 303 -24.61 -44.86 30.71
CA ASN A 303 -23.84 -44.08 31.72
C ASN A 303 -22.45 -43.81 31.09
N ASN A 304 -21.76 -42.67 31.19
CA ASN A 304 -21.79 -41.53 32.10
C ASN A 304 -21.49 -40.24 31.31
N LYS A 305 -22.14 -39.16 31.72
CA LYS A 305 -21.90 -37.75 31.34
C LYS A 305 -20.70 -37.19 32.14
N PRO A 306 -20.11 -36.00 31.82
CA PRO A 306 -20.85 -34.80 31.44
C PRO A 306 -20.27 -33.97 30.28
N SER A 307 -21.05 -33.89 29.20
CA SER A 307 -21.19 -32.66 28.42
C SER A 307 -22.39 -31.88 28.95
N GLY A 308 -22.10 -30.77 29.62
CA GLY A 308 -23.05 -29.73 29.96
C GLY A 308 -23.06 -28.68 28.87
N PHE A 309 -23.91 -28.83 27.85
CA PHE A 309 -24.39 -27.70 27.09
C PHE A 309 -25.82 -27.43 27.56
N SER A 310 -25.95 -26.53 28.54
CA SER A 310 -27.23 -25.90 28.86
C SER A 310 -27.45 -24.77 27.86
N THR A 311 -28.45 -24.95 27.00
CA THR A 311 -29.14 -23.88 26.30
C THR A 311 -29.67 -22.90 27.35
N ARG A 312 -29.06 -21.72 27.47
CA ARG A 312 -29.67 -20.59 28.19
C ARG A 312 -30.38 -19.71 27.18
N VAL A 313 -31.70 -19.84 27.19
CA VAL A 313 -32.63 -18.80 26.77
C VAL A 313 -32.33 -17.58 27.64
N ASN A 314 -31.95 -16.44 27.06
CA ASN A 314 -32.00 -15.17 27.79
C ASN A 314 -33.36 -14.51 27.54
N PRO A 315 -34.05 -14.03 28.60
CA PRO A 315 -35.40 -13.49 28.54
C PRO A 315 -35.39 -12.11 27.88
N GLU A 316 -36.56 -11.63 27.46
CA GLU A 316 -36.79 -10.21 27.13
C GLU A 316 -36.19 -9.31 28.23
N VAL A 317 -35.09 -8.62 27.92
CA VAL A 317 -34.44 -7.69 28.84
C VAL A 317 -35.25 -6.40 28.83
N MET A 318 -36.09 -6.21 29.85
CA MET A 318 -36.60 -4.89 30.21
C MET A 318 -35.40 -4.00 30.53
N VAL A 319 -35.09 -3.05 29.64
CA VAL A 319 -34.11 -2.00 29.90
C VAL A 319 -34.64 -1.10 31.02
N ASN A 320 -33.79 -0.73 31.98
CA ASN A 320 -34.18 0.17 33.07
C ASN A 320 -34.57 1.55 32.48
N PRO A 321 -35.70 2.17 32.86
CA PRO A 321 -36.16 3.45 32.28
C PRO A 321 -35.13 4.58 32.34
N GLU A 322 -34.24 4.59 33.34
CA GLU A 322 -33.16 5.58 33.45
C GLU A 322 -32.00 5.33 32.46
N GLU A 323 -31.67 4.07 32.16
CA GLU A 323 -30.65 3.70 31.18
C GLU A 323 -31.11 4.06 29.76
N SER A 324 -32.37 3.76 29.42
CA SER A 324 -32.94 4.06 28.09
C SER A 324 -32.93 5.56 27.79
N LYS A 325 -33.24 6.40 28.78
CA LYS A 325 -33.25 7.85 28.62
C LYS A 325 -31.85 8.40 28.34
N LYS A 326 -30.85 7.94 29.09
CA LYS A 326 -29.46 8.37 28.91
C LYS A 326 -28.86 7.86 27.60
N PHE A 327 -29.21 6.65 27.17
CA PHE A 327 -28.78 6.11 25.88
C PHE A 327 -29.35 6.91 24.71
N LYS A 328 -30.60 7.39 24.83
CA LYS A 328 -31.22 8.24 23.83
C LYS A 328 -30.52 9.60 23.72
N GLU A 329 -30.30 10.27 24.85
CA GLU A 329 -29.59 11.56 24.89
C GLU A 329 -28.20 11.46 24.25
N LEU A 330 -27.43 10.42 24.60
CA LEU A 330 -26.09 10.21 24.04
C LEU A 330 -26.10 9.80 22.55
N LEU A 331 -27.14 9.10 22.10
CA LEU A 331 -27.28 8.74 20.68
C LEU A 331 -27.64 9.98 19.85
N ASP A 332 -28.53 10.84 20.35
CA ASP A 332 -28.90 12.10 19.70
C ASP A 332 -27.70 13.06 19.60
N ASP A 333 -26.80 13.06 20.59
CA ASP A 333 -25.53 13.82 20.56
C ASP A 333 -24.51 13.30 19.53
N LEU A 334 -24.63 12.03 19.10
CA LEU A 334 -23.68 11.40 18.17
C LEU A 334 -24.10 11.54 16.70
N VAL A 335 -25.34 11.94 16.42
CA VAL A 335 -25.90 11.99 15.06
C VAL A 335 -25.06 12.88 14.15
N GLY A 336 -24.55 12.30 13.06
CA GLY A 336 -23.74 13.00 12.05
C GLY A 336 -22.26 13.09 12.39
N THR A 337 -21.83 12.56 13.54
CA THR A 337 -20.41 12.59 13.95
C THR A 337 -19.64 11.32 13.60
N ARG A 338 -20.33 10.22 13.20
CA ARG A 338 -19.72 8.90 12.92
C ARG A 338 -18.78 8.42 14.03
N ALA A 339 -19.11 8.76 15.27
CA ALA A 339 -18.35 8.42 16.47
C ALA A 339 -19.17 7.50 17.38
N ALA A 340 -18.49 6.97 18.39
CA ALA A 340 -19.04 6.12 19.42
C ALA A 340 -18.62 6.59 20.81
N TYR A 341 -19.54 6.48 21.77
CA TYR A 341 -19.26 6.58 23.19
C TYR A 341 -19.11 5.18 23.78
N LEU A 342 -18.04 5.02 24.56
CA LEU A 342 -17.84 3.86 25.43
C LEU A 342 -18.30 4.25 26.83
N LEU A 343 -19.14 3.42 27.45
CA LEU A 343 -19.68 3.65 28.78
C LEU A 343 -19.20 2.58 29.76
N ASP A 344 -19.00 2.98 31.02
CA ASP A 344 -18.77 2.05 32.14
C ASP A 344 -20.09 1.56 32.77
N THR A 345 -19.98 0.75 33.81
CA THR A 345 -21.14 0.21 34.56
C THR A 345 -21.96 1.27 35.29
N SER A 346 -21.43 2.49 35.47
CA SER A 346 -22.11 3.65 36.05
C SER A 346 -22.77 4.55 34.99
N LEU A 347 -22.71 4.16 33.71
CA LEU A 347 -23.12 4.94 32.55
C LEU A 347 -22.31 6.22 32.35
N SER A 348 -21.07 6.27 32.84
CA SER A 348 -20.15 7.39 32.63
C SER A 348 -19.35 7.17 31.34
N ILE A 349 -19.06 8.26 30.62
CA ILE A 349 -18.33 8.20 29.35
C ILE A 349 -16.86 7.92 29.61
N LEU A 350 -16.40 6.73 29.23
CA LEU A 350 -14.99 6.32 29.25
C LEU A 350 -14.21 6.98 28.12
N GLY A 351 -14.88 7.26 26.99
CA GLY A 351 -14.27 7.96 25.87
C GLY A 351 -15.18 8.08 24.65
N LYS A 352 -14.85 9.05 23.80
CA LYS A 352 -15.43 9.23 22.46
C LYS A 352 -14.39 8.78 21.43
N ILE A 353 -14.75 7.83 20.58
CA ILE A 353 -13.86 7.28 19.56
C ILE A 353 -14.54 7.23 18.19
N PRO A 354 -13.79 7.31 17.08
CA PRO A 354 -14.34 7.04 15.75
C PRO A 354 -14.91 5.61 15.66
N ILE A 355 -15.96 5.39 14.85
CA ILE A 355 -16.55 4.04 14.69
C ILE A 355 -15.54 3.01 14.19
N SER A 356 -14.60 3.42 13.34
CA SER A 356 -13.51 2.58 12.84
C SER A 356 -12.57 2.07 13.93
N GLU A 357 -12.50 2.75 15.08
CA GLU A 357 -11.56 2.44 16.17
C GLU A 357 -12.20 1.64 17.30
N ILE A 358 -13.52 1.37 17.23
CA ILE A 358 -14.28 0.63 18.24
C ILE A 358 -13.61 -0.73 18.53
N PHE A 359 -13.34 -1.54 17.50
CA PHE A 359 -12.79 -2.89 17.69
C PHE A 359 -11.37 -2.90 18.31
N ASN A 360 -10.56 -1.89 17.99
CA ASN A 360 -9.21 -1.75 18.53
C ASN A 360 -9.25 -1.26 19.99
N SER A 361 -10.16 -0.33 20.30
CA SER A 361 -10.25 0.30 21.61
C SER A 361 -10.86 -0.61 22.68
N ILE A 362 -11.87 -1.41 22.32
CA ILE A 362 -12.51 -2.35 23.25
C ILE A 362 -11.54 -3.44 23.72
N SER A 363 -10.62 -3.86 22.85
CA SER A 363 -9.59 -4.85 23.23
C SER A 363 -8.65 -4.33 24.32
N ASN A 364 -8.51 -3.00 24.46
CA ASN A 364 -7.65 -2.34 25.43
C ASN A 364 -8.40 -1.86 26.68
N ILE A 365 -9.70 -1.55 26.57
CA ILE A 365 -10.53 -1.00 27.66
C ILE A 365 -11.38 -2.11 28.26
N LYS A 366 -10.85 -2.76 29.31
CA LYS A 366 -11.43 -3.98 29.91
C LYS A 366 -12.73 -3.80 30.71
N GLU A 367 -13.30 -2.59 30.78
CA GLU A 367 -14.49 -2.29 31.61
C GLU A 367 -15.60 -1.56 30.83
N THR A 368 -15.74 -1.87 29.54
CA THR A 368 -16.79 -1.28 28.70
C THR A 368 -18.13 -2.01 28.90
N TYR A 369 -19.09 -1.37 29.55
CA TYR A 369 -20.44 -1.91 29.81
C TYR A 369 -21.39 -1.74 28.62
N ALA A 370 -21.37 -0.57 27.98
CA ALA A 370 -22.26 -0.24 26.87
C ALA A 370 -21.53 0.58 25.80
N ILE A 371 -21.94 0.39 24.54
CA ILE A 371 -21.42 1.14 23.39
C ILE A 371 -22.58 1.80 22.68
N ILE A 372 -22.48 3.10 22.46
CA ILE A 372 -23.45 3.90 21.72
C ILE A 372 -22.74 4.48 20.51
N PHE A 373 -23.25 4.26 19.31
CA PHE A 373 -22.58 4.76 18.10
C PHE A 373 -23.54 5.19 17.00
N ASP A 374 -23.09 6.18 16.21
CA ASP A 374 -23.82 6.72 15.07
C ASP A 374 -23.70 5.81 13.83
N GLY A 375 -24.41 4.68 13.85
CA GLY A 375 -24.38 3.71 12.76
C GLY A 375 -25.43 2.62 12.85
N VAL A 376 -25.45 1.74 11.83
CA VAL A 376 -26.38 0.61 11.74
C VAL A 376 -25.74 -0.65 12.31
N ILE A 377 -26.45 -1.34 13.19
CA ILE A 377 -26.00 -2.58 13.82
C ILE A 377 -26.20 -3.75 12.84
N ASP A 378 -25.10 -4.43 12.50
CA ASP A 378 -25.07 -5.61 11.63
C ASP A 378 -24.49 -6.85 12.34
N LYS A 379 -24.63 -8.02 11.70
CA LYS A 379 -24.24 -9.32 12.27
C LYS A 379 -22.74 -9.44 12.51
N ASN A 380 -21.92 -8.85 11.65
CA ASN A 380 -20.46 -8.89 11.77
C ASN A 380 -20.01 -8.03 12.95
N PHE A 381 -20.61 -6.85 13.09
CA PHE A 381 -20.39 -5.93 14.18
C PHE A 381 -20.69 -6.59 15.53
N VAL A 382 -21.85 -7.24 15.67
CA VAL A 382 -22.20 -7.93 16.93
C VAL A 382 -21.32 -9.15 17.19
N SER A 383 -21.02 -9.96 16.17
CA SER A 383 -20.19 -11.16 16.33
C SER A 383 -18.76 -10.84 16.80
N ASN A 384 -18.23 -9.66 16.43
CA ASN A 384 -16.94 -9.18 16.92
C ASN A 384 -17.01 -8.66 18.36
N LEU A 385 -18.13 -8.04 18.74
CA LEU A 385 -18.34 -7.52 20.08
C LEU A 385 -18.70 -8.63 21.09
N GLU A 386 -19.31 -9.73 20.66
CA GLU A 386 -19.63 -10.88 21.54
C GLU A 386 -18.40 -11.56 22.16
N LYS A 387 -17.20 -11.27 21.63
CA LYS A 387 -15.94 -11.74 22.20
C LYS A 387 -15.48 -10.89 23.39
N SER A 388 -16.15 -9.77 23.64
CA SER A 388 -15.88 -8.82 24.71
C SER A 388 -17.04 -8.82 25.72
N ASP A 389 -16.79 -8.40 26.96
CA ASP A 389 -17.78 -8.44 28.06
C ASP A 389 -18.75 -7.24 28.04
N ILE A 390 -19.33 -6.96 26.86
CA ILE A 390 -20.24 -5.82 26.65
C ILE A 390 -21.69 -6.30 26.79
N LYS A 391 -22.49 -5.56 27.57
CA LYS A 391 -23.87 -5.95 27.84
C LYS A 391 -24.87 -5.28 26.89
N TYR A 392 -24.63 -4.02 26.54
CA TYR A 392 -25.52 -3.23 25.67
C TYR A 392 -24.80 -2.69 24.45
N LEU A 393 -25.45 -2.85 23.30
CA LEU A 393 -25.06 -2.20 22.07
C LEU A 393 -26.20 -1.33 21.55
N VAL A 394 -25.94 -0.04 21.42
CA VAL A 394 -26.93 0.96 21.00
C VAL A 394 -26.48 1.61 19.70
N GLY A 395 -27.37 1.66 18.73
CA GLY A 395 -27.11 2.25 17.42
C GLY A 395 -28.35 2.92 16.83
N MET A 396 -28.18 3.58 15.69
CA MET A 396 -29.25 4.33 15.03
C MET A 396 -30.34 3.41 14.48
N ASP A 397 -29.94 2.29 13.89
CA ASP A 397 -30.86 1.25 13.39
C ASP A 397 -30.25 -0.14 13.60
N SER A 398 -31.10 -1.16 13.64
CA SER A 398 -30.67 -2.55 13.81
C SER A 398 -31.23 -3.44 12.69
N ARG A 399 -30.35 -4.23 12.07
CA ARG A 399 -30.72 -5.22 11.03
C ARG A 399 -30.62 -6.66 11.52
N ILE A 400 -30.49 -6.86 12.83
CA ILE A 400 -30.32 -8.18 13.45
C ILE A 400 -31.49 -8.51 14.37
N ASN A 401 -31.78 -9.80 14.48
CA ASN A 401 -32.78 -10.27 15.42
C ASN A 401 -32.15 -10.34 16.83
N PRO A 402 -32.66 -9.61 17.84
CA PRO A 402 -32.09 -9.62 19.19
C PRO A 402 -32.03 -11.00 19.85
N ARG A 403 -32.78 -11.98 19.31
CA ARG A 403 -32.80 -13.37 19.79
C ARG A 403 -31.61 -14.22 19.32
N GLU A 404 -30.80 -13.72 18.38
CA GLU A 404 -29.64 -14.43 17.84
C GLU A 404 -28.32 -14.00 18.47
N THR A 405 -28.35 -13.06 19.42
CA THR A 405 -27.14 -12.41 19.95
C THR A 405 -27.04 -12.51 21.46
N ARG A 406 -25.82 -12.67 21.98
CA ARG A 406 -25.52 -12.68 23.41
C ARG A 406 -25.53 -11.28 24.04
N ILE A 407 -25.37 -10.25 23.21
CA ILE A 407 -25.40 -8.84 23.60
C ILE A 407 -26.82 -8.30 23.42
N THR A 408 -27.26 -7.46 24.36
CA THR A 408 -28.55 -6.76 24.24
C THR A 408 -28.40 -5.63 23.24
N VAL A 409 -29.10 -5.74 22.11
CA VAL A 409 -29.04 -4.79 21.01
C VAL A 409 -30.24 -3.87 21.06
N LEU A 410 -30.00 -2.57 21.05
CA LEU A 410 -31.03 -1.53 21.09
C LEU A 410 -30.82 -0.57 19.91
N SER A 411 -31.91 -0.22 19.24
CA SER A 411 -31.94 0.82 18.22
C SER A 411 -32.68 2.07 18.72
N GLN A 412 -32.60 3.17 17.96
CA GLN A 412 -33.39 4.38 18.25
C GLN A 412 -34.91 4.09 18.36
N LYS A 413 -35.41 3.04 17.69
CA LYS A 413 -36.82 2.61 17.78
C LYS A 413 -37.14 1.95 19.10
N ASP A 414 -36.16 1.28 19.72
CA ASP A 414 -36.31 0.54 20.97
C ASP A 414 -36.14 1.43 22.22
N LEU A 415 -35.60 2.64 22.04
CA LEU A 415 -35.39 3.66 23.08
C LEU A 415 -36.54 4.69 23.17
N ARG A 416 -37.73 4.37 22.63
CA ARG A 416 -38.87 5.29 22.54
C ARG A 416 -39.76 5.32 23.78
#